data_AF-A0A2E2VHN7-F1
#
_entry.id   AF-A0A2E2VHN7-F1
#
_cell.length_a   1.000
_cell.length_b   1.000
_cell.length_c   1.000
_cell.angle_alpha   90.00
_cell.angle_beta   90.00
_cell.angle_gamma   90.00
#
_symmetry.space_group_name_H-M   'P 1'
#
loop_
_entity.id
_entity.type
_entity.pdbx_description
1 polymer ?
#
loop_
_entity_poly.entity_id
_entity_poly.type
_entity_poly.pdbx_seq_one_letter_code
_entity_poly.pdbx_strand_id
1 'polypeptide(L)'
;MAVACGAAATPVPTQAPATAIPAVDASGLKTILATKVLDVGTQRVAFLLTSPKALIKVPEIQVTSVFLGEGEAASETKMAGFHLWPYGVRGSYVTEMNFDRLGPRRLDIVVNGVEDQGMAVALFEVAEHGNVPNIGSIPPLSRNKTLQNTESLEKLTTDFAPDPDLYQITVEDASATGKPTVVVFASPGFCTSPTCGPQTATLSELKAEHAGEANFIHVEIYDNPDEIQGDLNKATLSQPVQDWGISDLPDWFNESWTFILSDEGRVSQRFEGFATLEELESALQVVLAQS
;
A
#
# COMPACT_ATOMS: atom_id res chain seq x y z
N MET A 1 77.98 3.57 -28.65
CA MET A 1 76.83 4.11 -29.39
C MET A 1 75.91 2.95 -29.72
N ALA A 2 74.75 2.87 -29.05
CA ALA A 2 73.68 1.93 -29.37
C ALA A 2 72.35 2.69 -29.18
N VAL A 3 71.53 2.62 -30.21
CA VAL A 3 70.23 3.27 -30.40
C VAL A 3 69.14 2.20 -30.29
N ALA A 4 68.02 2.49 -29.61
CA ALA A 4 66.66 2.00 -29.91
C ALA A 4 65.70 2.53 -28.82
N CYS A 5 64.87 3.54 -29.14
CA CYS A 5 63.47 3.44 -29.59
C CYS A 5 62.48 3.13 -28.45
N GLY A 6 61.94 4.20 -27.85
CA GLY A 6 60.78 4.15 -26.95
C GLY A 6 59.49 4.00 -27.75
N ALA A 7 58.63 3.09 -27.31
CA ALA A 7 57.25 2.97 -27.78
C ALA A 7 56.35 3.88 -26.92
N ALA A 8 55.64 4.80 -27.57
CA ALA A 8 54.61 5.61 -26.94
C ALA A 8 53.31 4.77 -26.85
N ALA A 9 52.83 4.53 -25.63
CA ALA A 9 51.52 3.93 -25.41
C ALA A 9 50.43 4.99 -25.61
N THR A 10 49.54 4.76 -26.57
CA THR A 10 48.31 5.54 -26.76
C THR A 10 47.32 5.26 -25.62
N PRO A 11 46.68 6.27 -25.02
CA PRO A 11 45.62 6.04 -24.05
C PRO A 11 44.35 5.55 -24.76
N VAL A 12 43.84 4.41 -24.31
CA VAL A 12 42.51 3.90 -24.68
C VAL A 12 41.47 4.72 -23.93
N PRO A 13 40.45 5.31 -24.58
CA PRO A 13 39.39 6.00 -23.87
C PRO A 13 38.48 4.96 -23.21
N THR A 14 38.49 4.93 -21.88
CA THR A 14 37.52 4.19 -21.07
C THR A 14 36.14 4.80 -21.29
N GLN A 15 35.30 4.14 -22.09
CA GLN A 15 33.86 4.44 -22.13
C GLN A 15 33.23 3.93 -20.83
N ALA A 16 32.84 4.85 -19.97
CA ALA A 16 31.89 4.57 -18.91
C ALA A 16 30.53 4.22 -19.56
N PRO A 17 29.82 3.17 -19.12
CA PRO A 17 28.44 2.99 -19.53
C PRO A 17 27.63 4.17 -18.98
N ALA A 18 27.07 4.97 -19.86
CA ALA A 18 26.05 5.93 -19.49
C ALA A 18 24.79 5.14 -19.13
N THR A 19 24.53 4.98 -17.83
CA THR A 19 23.20 4.64 -17.34
C THR A 19 22.29 5.81 -17.67
N ALA A 20 21.60 5.70 -18.80
CA ALA A 20 20.52 6.61 -19.13
C ALA A 20 19.37 6.31 -18.16
N ILE A 21 19.33 7.04 -17.06
CA ILE A 21 18.07 7.35 -16.38
C ILE A 21 17.16 7.87 -17.50
N PRO A 22 15.98 7.29 -17.77
CA PRO A 22 15.01 7.98 -18.61
C PRO A 22 14.76 9.29 -17.88
N ALA A 23 15.27 10.38 -18.44
CA ALA A 23 14.98 11.70 -17.92
C ALA A 23 13.45 11.76 -17.81
N VAL A 24 12.94 12.14 -16.64
CA VAL A 24 11.59 12.69 -16.53
C VAL A 24 11.48 13.64 -17.71
N ASP A 25 10.66 13.27 -18.69
CA ASP A 25 10.61 14.05 -19.92
C ASP A 25 9.99 15.40 -19.58
N ALA A 26 10.10 16.38 -20.47
CA ALA A 26 9.58 17.72 -20.24
C ALA A 26 8.03 17.77 -20.08
N SER A 27 7.35 16.62 -19.98
CA SER A 27 5.90 16.50 -19.73
C SER A 27 5.46 17.14 -18.42
N GLY A 28 6.36 17.24 -17.43
CA GLY A 28 6.05 17.74 -16.10
C GLY A 28 5.18 16.79 -15.28
N LEU A 29 5.10 15.51 -15.67
CA LEU A 29 4.42 14.48 -14.91
C LEU A 29 5.11 14.24 -13.57
N LYS A 30 4.30 14.06 -12.53
CA LYS A 30 4.76 13.75 -11.16
C LYS A 30 4.03 12.54 -10.64
N THR A 31 4.81 11.62 -10.09
CA THR A 31 4.32 10.43 -9.40
C THR A 31 4.34 10.65 -7.91
N ILE A 32 3.27 10.22 -7.23
CA ILE A 32 3.21 10.11 -5.78
C ILE A 32 2.94 8.65 -5.46
N LEU A 33 3.93 7.98 -4.88
CA LEU A 33 3.78 6.58 -4.47
C LEU A 33 2.83 6.51 -3.27
N ALA A 34 1.78 5.70 -3.39
CA ALA A 34 0.84 5.44 -2.31
C ALA A 34 1.28 4.22 -1.48
N THR A 35 1.80 3.18 -2.13
CA THR A 35 2.40 2.01 -1.43
C THR A 35 3.89 2.21 -1.23
N LYS A 36 4.29 2.55 -0.01
CA LYS A 36 5.67 2.82 0.39
C LYS A 36 6.34 1.62 1.03
N VAL A 37 5.57 0.70 1.60
CA VAL A 37 6.07 -0.51 2.25
C VAL A 37 6.03 -1.67 1.27
N LEU A 38 7.20 -1.98 0.69
CA LEU A 38 7.36 -3.02 -0.30
C LEU A 38 8.44 -4.01 0.15
N ASP A 39 8.09 -5.29 0.18
CA ASP A 39 8.98 -6.38 0.55
C ASP A 39 9.21 -7.31 -0.65
N VAL A 40 10.23 -8.18 -0.56
CA VAL A 40 10.43 -9.29 -1.49
C VAL A 40 9.14 -10.13 -1.60
N GLY A 41 8.84 -10.59 -2.81
CA GLY A 41 7.62 -11.31 -3.16
C GLY A 41 6.65 -10.47 -4.00
N THR A 42 5.44 -10.97 -4.18
CA THR A 42 4.36 -10.24 -4.87
C THR A 42 3.80 -9.17 -3.95
N GLN A 43 3.73 -7.94 -4.44
CA GLN A 43 3.26 -6.76 -3.70
C GLN A 43 2.32 -5.93 -4.56
N ARG A 44 1.27 -5.38 -3.95
CA ARG A 44 0.46 -4.33 -4.56
C ARG A 44 1.29 -3.05 -4.67
N VAL A 45 1.32 -2.44 -5.84
CA VAL A 45 1.96 -1.15 -6.11
C VAL A 45 0.88 -0.16 -6.51
N ALA A 46 0.58 0.80 -5.63
CA ALA A 46 -0.35 1.89 -5.92
C ALA A 46 0.37 3.24 -5.98
N PHE A 47 -0.02 4.08 -6.95
CA PHE A 47 0.53 5.43 -7.10
C PHE A 47 -0.45 6.39 -7.77
N LEU A 48 -0.30 7.67 -7.47
CA LEU A 48 -1.02 8.76 -8.13
C LEU A 48 -0.12 9.36 -9.20
N LEU A 49 -0.72 9.79 -10.30
CA LEU A 49 0.00 10.44 -11.39
C LEU A 49 -0.66 11.77 -11.74
N THR A 50 0.12 12.84 -11.73
CA THR A 50 -0.37 14.21 -11.98
C THR A 50 0.43 14.87 -13.10
N SER A 51 -0.24 15.68 -13.92
CA SER A 51 0.39 16.68 -14.77
C SER A 51 0.36 18.05 -14.07
N PRO A 52 1.01 19.08 -14.64
CA PRO A 52 0.89 20.44 -14.12
C PRO A 52 -0.56 20.98 -14.08
N LYS A 53 -1.50 20.34 -14.79
CA LYS A 53 -2.89 20.79 -14.92
C LYS A 53 -3.87 19.98 -14.07
N ALA A 54 -3.69 18.66 -13.99
CA ALA A 54 -4.69 17.76 -13.42
C ALA A 54 -4.10 16.39 -13.04
N LEU A 55 -4.93 15.57 -12.36
CA LEU A 55 -4.68 14.14 -12.22
C LEU A 55 -4.79 13.45 -13.59
N ILE A 56 -3.85 12.56 -13.90
CA ILE A 56 -3.88 11.72 -15.09
C ILE A 56 -4.80 10.54 -14.85
N LYS A 57 -5.85 10.39 -15.67
CA LYS A 57 -6.92 9.38 -15.48
C LYS A 57 -7.13 8.49 -16.71
N VAL A 58 -6.08 8.26 -17.51
CA VAL A 58 -6.20 7.28 -18.60
C VAL A 58 -6.45 5.89 -18.00
N PRO A 59 -7.26 5.02 -18.61
CA PRO A 59 -7.72 3.80 -17.96
C PRO A 59 -6.61 2.85 -17.51
N GLU A 60 -5.55 2.75 -18.30
CA GLU A 60 -4.38 1.92 -17.99
C GLU A 60 -3.10 2.61 -18.46
N ILE A 61 -2.00 2.34 -17.75
CA ILE A 61 -0.66 2.80 -18.12
C ILE A 61 0.35 1.67 -17.99
N GLN A 62 1.38 1.72 -18.82
CA GLN A 62 2.47 0.75 -18.73
C GLN A 62 3.45 1.18 -17.65
N VAL A 63 3.84 0.23 -16.82
CA VAL A 63 4.82 0.42 -15.76
C VAL A 63 5.90 -0.65 -15.86
N THR A 64 7.15 -0.27 -15.67
CA THR A 64 8.30 -1.18 -15.65
C THR A 64 9.10 -0.96 -14.38
N SER A 65 9.30 -2.02 -13.60
CA SER A 65 10.22 -1.99 -12.47
C SER A 65 11.65 -2.30 -12.94
N VAL A 66 12.60 -1.49 -12.48
CA VAL A 66 14.03 -1.63 -12.78
C VAL A 66 14.80 -1.70 -11.47
N PHE A 67 15.66 -2.72 -11.34
CA PHE A 67 16.59 -2.83 -10.21
C PHE A 67 17.78 -1.89 -10.39
N LEU A 68 18.12 -1.11 -9.36
CA LEU A 68 19.19 -0.12 -9.43
C LEU A 68 20.52 -0.58 -8.77
N GLY A 69 20.65 -1.86 -8.42
CA GLY A 69 21.90 -2.43 -7.88
C GLY A 69 22.84 -3.02 -8.95
N GLU A 70 23.82 -3.82 -8.51
CA GLU A 70 24.71 -4.54 -9.43
C GLU A 70 23.92 -5.50 -10.34
N GLY A 71 24.13 -5.38 -11.65
CA GLY A 71 23.35 -6.11 -12.65
C GLY A 71 21.99 -5.46 -12.94
N GLU A 72 21.99 -4.14 -13.20
CA GLU A 72 20.80 -3.38 -13.63
C GLU A 72 20.05 -4.11 -14.74
N ALA A 73 18.80 -4.48 -14.45
CA ALA A 73 17.90 -5.14 -15.38
C ALA A 73 16.46 -4.75 -15.06
N ALA A 74 15.65 -4.61 -16.11
CA ALA A 74 14.20 -4.56 -15.96
C ALA A 74 13.73 -5.89 -15.36
N SER A 75 13.04 -5.84 -14.24
CA SER A 75 12.56 -7.04 -13.55
C SER A 75 11.17 -7.46 -14.02
N GLU A 76 10.28 -6.49 -14.28
CA GLU A 76 8.90 -6.78 -14.66
C GLU A 76 8.24 -5.56 -15.34
N THR A 77 7.43 -5.81 -16.37
CA THR A 77 6.60 -4.80 -17.04
C THR A 77 5.13 -5.24 -16.99
N LYS A 78 4.25 -4.35 -16.54
CA LYS A 78 2.79 -4.59 -16.44
C LYS A 78 1.98 -3.38 -16.86
N MET A 79 0.68 -3.60 -17.02
CA MET A 79 -0.32 -2.53 -17.07
C MET A 79 -0.83 -2.27 -15.66
N ALA A 80 -0.88 -1.00 -15.26
CA ALA A 80 -1.54 -0.57 -14.03
C ALA A 80 -2.88 0.09 -14.40
N GLY A 81 -3.96 -0.40 -13.79
CA GLY A 81 -5.32 0.11 -14.00
C GLY A 81 -5.60 1.32 -13.11
N PHE A 82 -6.35 2.29 -13.63
CA PHE A 82 -6.76 3.48 -12.87
C PHE A 82 -8.04 3.21 -12.08
N HIS A 83 -7.97 3.37 -10.77
CA HIS A 83 -9.08 3.23 -9.85
C HIS A 83 -9.48 4.60 -9.29
N LEU A 84 -10.74 5.00 -9.52
CA LEU A 84 -11.30 6.20 -8.91
C LEU A 84 -11.53 5.98 -7.41
N TRP A 85 -11.11 6.94 -6.61
CA TRP A 85 -11.44 6.96 -5.20
C TRP A 85 -12.83 7.58 -4.99
N PRO A 86 -13.46 7.33 -3.82
CA PRO A 86 -14.72 7.97 -3.46
C PRO A 86 -14.71 9.49 -3.67
N TYR A 87 -15.89 10.02 -3.97
CA TYR A 87 -16.13 11.42 -4.35
C TYR A 87 -15.53 11.86 -5.71
N GLY A 88 -14.91 10.95 -6.48
CA GLY A 88 -14.60 11.13 -7.91
C GLY A 88 -13.50 12.13 -8.27
N VAL A 89 -12.91 12.79 -7.26
CA VAL A 89 -11.88 13.83 -7.44
C VAL A 89 -10.46 13.27 -7.41
N ARG A 90 -10.27 12.05 -6.91
CA ARG A 90 -8.97 11.38 -6.75
C ARG A 90 -9.02 9.96 -7.32
N GLY A 91 -7.84 9.36 -7.47
CA GLY A 91 -7.70 7.98 -7.91
C GLY A 91 -6.24 7.58 -7.98
N SER A 92 -5.98 6.29 -8.00
CA SER A 92 -4.65 5.71 -8.05
C SER A 92 -4.57 4.68 -9.17
N TYR A 93 -3.40 4.59 -9.78
CA TYR A 93 -3.03 3.43 -10.58
C TYR A 93 -2.61 2.30 -9.66
N VAL A 94 -3.06 1.09 -9.95
CA VAL A 94 -2.76 -0.11 -9.18
C VAL A 94 -2.31 -1.24 -10.11
N THR A 95 -1.28 -1.96 -9.69
CA THR A 95 -0.90 -3.27 -10.24
C THR A 95 -0.27 -4.10 -9.12
N GLU A 96 -0.19 -5.41 -9.30
CA GLU A 96 0.69 -6.25 -8.49
C GLU A 96 2.03 -6.42 -9.20
N MET A 97 3.15 -6.35 -8.48
CA MET A 97 4.48 -6.64 -9.01
C MET A 97 5.20 -7.65 -8.14
N ASN A 98 6.04 -8.49 -8.74
CA ASN A 98 6.88 -9.43 -8.01
C ASN A 98 8.32 -8.91 -7.91
N PHE A 99 8.78 -8.72 -6.68
CA PHE A 99 10.16 -8.34 -6.39
C PHE A 99 10.97 -9.56 -5.96
N ASP A 100 11.95 -9.95 -6.76
CA ASP A 100 12.78 -11.13 -6.57
C ASP A 100 13.94 -10.92 -5.56
N ARG A 101 14.26 -9.66 -5.26
CA ARG A 101 15.36 -9.26 -4.37
C ARG A 101 15.11 -7.89 -3.76
N LEU A 102 15.66 -7.71 -2.56
CA LEU A 102 15.70 -6.44 -1.84
C LEU A 102 16.61 -5.40 -2.55
N GLY A 103 16.41 -4.14 -2.23
CA GLY A 103 17.23 -3.03 -2.70
C GLY A 103 16.45 -1.95 -3.46
N PRO A 104 17.17 -0.92 -3.96
CA PRO A 104 16.55 0.23 -4.60
C PRO A 104 15.94 -0.14 -5.96
N ARG A 105 14.76 0.39 -6.21
CA ARG A 105 13.99 0.22 -7.45
C ARG A 105 13.61 1.55 -8.06
N ARG A 106 13.53 1.54 -9.39
CA ARG A 106 12.91 2.58 -10.20
C ARG A 106 11.66 2.03 -10.85
N LEU A 107 10.56 2.76 -10.78
CA LEU A 107 9.34 2.49 -11.53
C LEU A 107 9.26 3.47 -12.69
N ASP A 108 9.51 2.97 -13.89
CA ASP A 108 9.35 3.72 -15.13
C ASP A 108 7.87 3.65 -15.55
N ILE A 109 7.22 4.81 -15.65
CA ILE A 109 5.79 4.94 -15.93
C ILE A 109 5.63 5.61 -17.29
N VAL A 110 4.97 4.94 -18.23
CA VAL A 110 4.73 5.43 -19.58
C VAL A 110 3.25 5.69 -19.78
N VAL A 111 2.90 6.95 -20.02
CA VAL A 111 1.53 7.38 -20.31
C VAL A 111 1.39 7.56 -21.82
N ASN A 112 0.49 6.80 -22.42
CA ASN A 112 0.19 6.85 -23.85
C ASN A 112 -1.24 7.36 -24.10
N GLY A 113 -1.61 8.48 -23.47
CA GLY A 113 -2.89 9.15 -23.69
C GLY A 113 -2.86 10.08 -24.91
N VAL A 114 -4.05 10.41 -25.43
CA VAL A 114 -4.20 11.32 -26.58
C VAL A 114 -3.80 12.76 -26.22
N GLU A 115 -4.18 13.20 -25.01
CA GLU A 115 -3.85 14.54 -24.49
C GLU A 115 -2.73 14.50 -23.43
N ASP A 116 -2.65 13.38 -22.70
CA ASP A 116 -1.69 13.13 -21.63
C ASP A 116 -0.67 12.08 -22.10
N GLN A 117 0.48 12.54 -22.60
CA GLN A 117 1.60 11.67 -22.98
C GLN A 117 2.86 12.08 -22.24
N GLY A 118 3.65 11.08 -21.84
CA GLY A 118 4.96 11.33 -21.27
C GLY A 118 5.44 10.21 -20.35
N MET A 119 6.57 10.48 -19.69
CA MET A 119 7.20 9.57 -18.76
C MET A 119 7.30 10.17 -17.37
N ALA A 120 7.01 9.34 -16.37
CA ALA A 120 7.25 9.66 -14.98
C ALA A 120 8.06 8.54 -14.34
N VAL A 121 8.72 8.87 -13.24
CA VAL A 121 9.54 7.93 -12.49
C VAL A 121 9.18 8.02 -11.01
N ALA A 122 9.12 6.87 -10.34
CA ALA A 122 9.17 6.79 -8.89
C ALA A 122 10.39 5.98 -8.45
N LEU A 123 10.98 6.35 -7.32
CA LEU A 123 12.05 5.61 -6.67
C LEU A 123 11.52 5.08 -5.34
N PHE A 124 11.82 3.84 -5.01
CA PHE A 124 11.47 3.21 -3.74
C PHE A 124 12.46 2.12 -3.37
N GLU A 125 12.41 1.70 -2.11
CA GLU A 125 13.22 0.61 -1.59
C GLU A 125 12.36 -0.65 -1.43
N VAL A 126 12.89 -1.80 -1.81
CA VAL A 126 12.30 -3.10 -1.48
C VAL A 126 13.08 -3.69 -0.31
N ALA A 127 12.42 -3.97 0.80
CA ALA A 127 13.03 -4.61 1.95
C ALA A 127 13.01 -6.15 1.82
N GLU A 128 13.88 -6.84 2.55
CA GLU A 128 13.81 -8.31 2.64
C GLU A 128 12.58 -8.76 3.43
N HIS A 129 12.37 -8.11 4.59
CA HIS A 129 11.21 -8.28 5.46
C HIS A 129 10.89 -6.93 6.13
N GLY A 130 9.65 -6.49 6.03
CA GLY A 130 9.13 -5.33 6.75
C GLY A 130 8.59 -5.69 8.14
N ASN A 131 8.33 -4.66 8.95
CA ASN A 131 7.75 -4.81 10.29
C ASN A 131 6.24 -5.14 10.25
N VAL A 132 5.57 -4.79 9.15
CA VAL A 132 4.14 -5.03 8.95
C VAL A 132 3.93 -6.45 8.41
N PRO A 133 2.93 -7.22 8.90
CA PRO A 133 2.63 -8.55 8.40
C PRO A 133 2.57 -8.62 6.88
N ASN A 134 3.47 -9.44 6.31
CA ASN A 134 3.55 -9.65 4.87
C ASN A 134 2.69 -10.85 4.43
N ILE A 135 2.41 -10.94 3.13
CA ILE A 135 1.65 -12.04 2.54
C ILE A 135 2.27 -13.40 2.93
N GLY A 136 1.41 -14.34 3.35
CA GLY A 136 1.76 -15.68 3.82
C GLY A 136 2.07 -15.80 5.32
N SER A 137 2.31 -14.68 6.01
CA SER A 137 2.58 -14.70 7.45
C SER A 137 1.29 -14.85 8.27
N ILE A 138 1.44 -15.25 9.55
CA ILE A 138 0.36 -15.15 10.54
C ILE A 138 0.57 -13.82 11.27
N PRO A 139 -0.39 -12.88 11.22
CA PRO A 139 -0.26 -11.60 11.91
C PRO A 139 -0.45 -11.78 13.44
N PRO A 140 -0.16 -10.75 14.25
CA PRO A 140 -0.50 -10.77 15.66
C PRO A 140 -2.00 -11.03 15.90
N LEU A 141 -2.29 -11.93 16.84
CA LEU A 141 -3.66 -12.22 17.29
C LEU A 141 -4.14 -11.11 18.24
N SER A 142 -4.48 -9.95 17.67
CA SER A 142 -4.81 -8.76 18.44
C SER A 142 -6.13 -8.86 19.19
N ARG A 143 -6.12 -8.42 20.44
CA ARG A 143 -7.30 -8.20 21.29
C ARG A 143 -7.78 -6.76 21.19
N ASN A 144 -8.15 -6.34 19.98
CA ASN A 144 -8.71 -5.01 19.76
C ASN A 144 -9.97 -4.77 20.63
N LYS A 145 -10.30 -3.50 20.86
CA LYS A 145 -11.54 -3.14 21.56
C LYS A 145 -12.76 -3.57 20.74
N THR A 146 -13.80 -3.99 21.42
CA THR A 146 -15.10 -4.40 20.86
C THR A 146 -16.23 -3.79 21.68
N LEU A 147 -17.46 -3.85 21.16
CA LEU A 147 -18.64 -3.42 21.89
C LEU A 147 -18.93 -4.26 23.14
N GLN A 148 -18.36 -5.46 23.26
CA GLN A 148 -18.53 -6.29 24.45
C GLN A 148 -17.65 -5.84 25.62
N ASN A 149 -16.50 -5.23 25.33
CA ASN A 149 -15.52 -4.83 26.35
C ASN A 149 -15.37 -3.30 26.49
N THR A 150 -16.10 -2.53 25.68
CA THR A 150 -16.09 -1.07 25.67
C THR A 150 -17.51 -0.52 25.74
N GLU A 151 -17.70 0.54 26.52
CA GLU A 151 -19.03 1.04 26.89
C GLU A 151 -19.82 1.69 25.75
N SER A 152 -19.15 2.21 24.72
CA SER A 152 -19.80 2.93 23.62
C SER A 152 -18.95 2.99 22.35
N LEU A 153 -19.56 3.32 21.21
CA LEU A 153 -18.90 3.41 19.90
C LEU A 153 -17.89 4.58 19.85
N GLU A 154 -18.17 5.67 20.55
CA GLU A 154 -17.30 6.86 20.56
C GLU A 154 -15.93 6.55 21.18
N LYS A 155 -15.84 5.51 22.03
CA LYS A 155 -14.59 4.99 22.61
C LYS A 155 -13.88 3.97 21.71
N LEU A 156 -14.54 3.50 20.66
CA LEU A 156 -14.05 2.50 19.72
C LEU A 156 -13.55 3.09 18.42
N THR A 157 -14.05 4.27 18.04
CA THR A 157 -13.75 4.84 16.73
C THR A 157 -13.99 6.34 16.66
N THR A 158 -13.24 6.97 15.77
CA THR A 158 -13.37 8.36 15.37
C THR A 158 -14.37 8.57 14.24
N ASP A 159 -14.97 7.49 13.70
CA ASP A 159 -16.05 7.59 12.73
C ASP A 159 -17.29 8.27 13.35
N PHE A 160 -17.90 9.17 12.59
CA PHE A 160 -19.08 9.91 13.00
C PHE A 160 -20.38 9.13 12.79
N ALA A 161 -20.37 8.11 11.92
CA ALA A 161 -21.50 7.24 11.65
C ALA A 161 -21.04 5.76 11.54
N PRO A 162 -20.46 5.20 12.61
CA PRO A 162 -19.84 3.88 12.57
C PRO A 162 -20.87 2.77 12.34
N ASP A 163 -20.48 1.76 11.57
CA ASP A 163 -21.19 0.49 11.49
C ASP A 163 -20.88 -0.36 12.73
N PRO A 164 -21.84 -0.59 13.64
CA PRO A 164 -21.59 -1.32 14.88
C PRO A 164 -21.14 -2.77 14.65
N ASP A 165 -21.43 -3.38 13.50
CA ASP A 165 -21.07 -4.75 13.21
C ASP A 165 -19.54 -4.94 13.04
N LEU A 166 -18.81 -3.87 12.74
CA LEU A 166 -17.35 -3.90 12.60
C LEU A 166 -16.59 -4.03 13.92
N TYR A 167 -17.30 -3.96 15.06
CA TYR A 167 -16.73 -3.94 16.42
C TYR A 167 -17.25 -5.08 17.30
N GLN A 168 -17.71 -6.19 16.70
CA GLN A 168 -18.32 -7.29 17.45
C GLN A 168 -17.31 -8.34 17.95
N ILE A 169 -16.17 -8.46 17.27
CA ILE A 169 -15.21 -9.55 17.48
C ILE A 169 -13.78 -9.01 17.45
N THR A 170 -12.88 -9.68 18.17
CA THR A 170 -11.45 -9.39 18.11
C THR A 170 -10.79 -10.08 16.91
N VAL A 171 -9.62 -9.62 16.48
CA VAL A 171 -8.81 -10.34 15.48
C VAL A 171 -8.43 -11.74 16.00
N GLU A 172 -8.08 -11.86 17.28
CA GLU A 172 -7.81 -13.15 17.94
C GLU A 172 -9.00 -14.11 17.79
N ASP A 173 -10.20 -13.69 18.19
CA ASP A 173 -11.39 -14.54 18.13
C ASP A 173 -11.81 -14.84 16.68
N ALA A 174 -11.67 -13.88 15.77
CA ALA A 174 -11.98 -14.06 14.35
C ALA A 174 -11.11 -15.16 13.73
N SER A 175 -9.83 -15.25 14.09
CA SER A 175 -8.94 -16.32 13.63
C SER A 175 -9.39 -17.73 14.06
N ALA A 176 -10.17 -17.83 15.15
CA ALA A 176 -10.70 -19.11 15.64
C ALA A 176 -12.03 -19.51 14.96
N THR A 177 -12.63 -18.64 14.15
CA THR A 177 -13.91 -18.93 13.47
C THR A 177 -13.77 -19.87 12.27
N GLY A 178 -12.56 -20.04 11.74
CA GLY A 178 -12.31 -20.78 10.50
C GLY A 178 -12.88 -20.08 9.26
N LYS A 179 -13.05 -18.75 9.31
CA LYS A 179 -13.52 -17.93 8.18
C LYS A 179 -12.45 -16.92 7.78
N PRO A 180 -12.39 -16.54 6.49
CA PRO A 180 -11.63 -15.38 6.08
C PRO A 180 -12.01 -14.14 6.89
N THR A 181 -11.05 -13.25 7.09
CA THR A 181 -11.24 -12.05 7.90
C THR A 181 -10.63 -10.83 7.23
N VAL A 182 -11.42 -9.78 7.05
CA VAL A 182 -10.95 -8.47 6.56
C VAL A 182 -10.78 -7.53 7.75
N VAL A 183 -9.56 -7.03 7.94
CA VAL A 183 -9.21 -6.11 9.03
C VAL A 183 -8.77 -4.78 8.45
N VAL A 184 -9.40 -3.69 8.86
CA VAL A 184 -8.99 -2.32 8.51
C VAL A 184 -8.45 -1.62 9.75
N PHE A 185 -7.22 -1.14 9.68
CA PHE A 185 -6.65 -0.18 10.62
C PHE A 185 -6.86 1.22 10.05
N ALA A 186 -7.64 2.06 10.70
CA ALA A 186 -7.92 3.41 10.22
C ALA A 186 -8.27 4.36 11.37
N SER A 187 -8.18 5.66 11.11
CA SER A 187 -8.79 6.69 11.94
C SER A 187 -9.75 7.53 11.09
N PRO A 188 -11.01 7.09 10.91
CA PRO A 188 -11.96 7.72 9.99
C PRO A 188 -12.09 9.24 10.14
N GLY A 189 -12.04 9.73 11.38
CA GLY A 189 -12.20 11.15 11.69
C GLY A 189 -10.91 11.98 11.73
N PHE A 190 -9.72 11.37 11.86
CA PHE A 190 -8.48 12.11 12.16
C PHE A 190 -7.24 11.76 11.31
N CYS A 191 -7.38 10.86 10.34
CA CYS A 191 -6.33 10.52 9.38
C CYS A 191 -5.82 11.75 8.60
N THR A 192 -4.51 11.85 8.36
CA THR A 192 -3.93 12.97 7.61
C THR A 192 -4.30 12.93 6.14
N SER A 193 -4.43 11.74 5.56
CA SER A 193 -5.00 11.59 4.24
C SER A 193 -6.52 11.34 4.33
N PRO A 194 -7.28 11.72 3.30
CA PRO A 194 -8.72 11.49 3.28
C PRO A 194 -9.06 10.06 2.83
N THR A 195 -8.25 9.06 3.20
CA THR A 195 -8.46 7.66 2.82
C THR A 195 -9.13 6.85 3.92
N CYS A 196 -8.83 7.11 5.19
CA CYS A 196 -9.28 6.30 6.31
C CYS A 196 -10.81 6.20 6.47
N GLY A 197 -11.54 7.32 6.36
CA GLY A 197 -13.01 7.32 6.40
C GLY A 197 -13.62 6.52 5.25
N PRO A 198 -13.27 6.85 3.99
CA PRO A 198 -13.66 6.05 2.83
C PRO A 198 -13.30 4.57 2.94
N GLN A 199 -12.13 4.21 3.47
CA GLN A 199 -11.71 2.81 3.63
C GLN A 199 -12.62 2.04 4.59
N THR A 200 -13.03 2.67 5.69
CA THR A 200 -13.94 2.07 6.69
C THR A 200 -15.37 1.95 6.14
N ALA A 201 -15.80 2.91 5.31
CA ALA A 201 -17.06 2.80 4.57
C ALA A 201 -17.03 1.65 3.55
N THR A 202 -15.94 1.50 2.78
CA THR A 202 -15.74 0.37 1.86
C THR A 202 -15.79 -0.97 2.61
N LEU A 203 -15.23 -1.06 3.82
CA LEU A 203 -15.33 -2.26 4.64
C LEU A 203 -16.78 -2.59 5.02
N SER A 204 -17.57 -1.58 5.36
CA SER A 204 -18.99 -1.75 5.69
C SER A 204 -19.80 -2.23 4.48
N GLU A 205 -19.49 -1.70 3.29
CA GLU A 205 -20.09 -2.12 2.01
C GLU A 205 -19.74 -3.59 1.69
N LEU A 206 -18.45 -3.95 1.77
CA LEU A 206 -17.99 -5.32 1.56
C LEU A 206 -18.63 -6.30 2.54
N LYS A 207 -18.78 -5.92 3.82
CA LYS A 207 -19.50 -6.72 4.81
C LYS A 207 -20.95 -6.96 4.40
N ALA A 208 -21.63 -5.93 3.89
CA ALA A 208 -23.03 -6.06 3.49
C ALA A 208 -23.23 -7.08 2.37
N GLU A 209 -22.25 -7.22 1.48
CA GLU A 209 -22.26 -8.18 0.36
C GLU A 209 -21.85 -9.61 0.77
N HIS A 210 -20.96 -9.75 1.77
CA HIS A 210 -20.39 -11.04 2.21
C HIS A 210 -20.77 -11.41 3.65
N ALA A 211 -21.95 -10.97 4.10
CA ALA A 211 -22.41 -11.21 5.45
C ALA A 211 -22.50 -12.71 5.76
N GLY A 212 -21.72 -13.15 6.74
CA GLY A 212 -21.68 -14.55 7.17
C GLY A 212 -20.65 -15.42 6.45
N GLU A 213 -20.04 -14.94 5.35
CA GLU A 213 -18.97 -15.63 4.62
C GLU A 213 -17.60 -15.32 5.21
N ALA A 214 -17.40 -14.09 5.71
CA ALA A 214 -16.17 -13.62 6.32
C ALA A 214 -16.43 -12.77 7.57
N ASN A 215 -15.38 -12.50 8.35
CA ASN A 215 -15.41 -11.52 9.44
C ASN A 215 -14.90 -10.16 8.94
N PHE A 216 -15.46 -9.08 9.46
CA PHE A 216 -15.10 -7.71 9.07
C PHE A 216 -14.85 -6.90 10.34
N ILE A 217 -13.64 -6.36 10.47
CA ILE A 217 -13.18 -5.72 11.71
C ILE A 217 -12.56 -4.38 11.36
N HIS A 218 -13.04 -3.33 12.02
CA HIS A 218 -12.33 -2.06 12.06
C HIS A 218 -11.57 -1.93 13.38
N VAL A 219 -10.29 -1.60 13.28
CA VAL A 219 -9.40 -1.33 14.41
C VAL A 219 -9.00 0.14 14.34
N GLU A 220 -9.47 0.92 15.30
CA GLU A 220 -9.11 2.33 15.39
C GLU A 220 -7.61 2.49 15.70
N ILE A 221 -6.98 3.45 15.00
CA ILE A 221 -5.56 3.73 15.18
C ILE A 221 -5.25 4.26 16.59
N TYR A 222 -6.20 4.97 17.17
CA TYR A 222 -6.09 5.56 18.50
C TYR A 222 -6.86 4.77 19.56
N ASP A 223 -6.26 4.63 20.75
CA ASP A 223 -6.89 3.97 21.89
C ASP A 223 -7.98 4.83 22.54
N ASN A 224 -7.89 6.15 22.44
CA ASN A 224 -8.77 7.11 23.12
C ASN A 224 -9.52 8.06 22.16
N PRO A 225 -10.29 7.54 21.19
CA PRO A 225 -10.92 8.36 20.15
C PRO A 225 -11.86 9.47 20.68
N ASP A 226 -12.59 9.21 21.77
CA ASP A 226 -13.51 10.15 22.43
C ASP A 226 -12.78 11.31 23.13
N GLU A 227 -11.53 11.11 23.53
CA GLU A 227 -10.72 12.12 24.23
C GLU A 227 -9.99 13.07 23.27
N ILE A 228 -9.81 12.67 22.00
CA ILE A 228 -9.08 13.48 21.00
C ILE A 228 -9.76 14.83 20.81
N GLN A 229 -11.08 14.85 20.59
CA GLN A 229 -11.88 16.08 20.43
C GLN A 229 -11.26 17.12 19.47
N GLY A 230 -10.63 16.64 18.38
CA GLY A 230 -9.94 17.48 17.39
C GLY A 230 -8.49 17.86 17.73
N ASP A 231 -7.95 17.43 18.86
CA ASP A 231 -6.56 17.67 19.27
C ASP A 231 -5.76 16.37 19.27
N LEU A 232 -5.05 16.11 18.17
CA LEU A 232 -4.21 14.93 18.01
C LEU A 232 -3.05 14.83 19.00
N ASN A 233 -2.71 15.92 19.73
CA ASN A 233 -1.70 15.83 20.81
C ASN A 233 -2.20 15.01 22.01
N LYS A 234 -3.50 14.78 22.12
CA LYS A 234 -4.10 13.91 23.14
C LYS A 234 -4.20 12.46 22.69
N ALA A 235 -3.95 12.17 21.42
CA ALA A 235 -4.17 10.86 20.86
C ALA A 235 -3.09 9.88 21.34
N THR A 236 -3.55 8.72 21.81
CA THR A 236 -2.70 7.60 22.21
C THR A 236 -2.88 6.50 21.17
N LEU A 237 -1.79 5.93 20.63
CA LEU A 237 -1.91 4.85 19.66
C LEU A 237 -2.45 3.57 20.31
N SER A 238 -3.32 2.86 19.62
CA SER A 238 -3.85 1.58 20.08
C SER A 238 -2.75 0.50 20.05
N GLN A 239 -2.81 -0.45 20.98
CA GLN A 239 -1.84 -1.53 21.06
C GLN A 239 -1.77 -2.38 19.77
N PRO A 240 -2.89 -2.71 19.09
CA PRO A 240 -2.85 -3.44 17.82
C PRO A 240 -2.01 -2.75 16.74
N VAL A 241 -2.02 -1.42 16.64
CA VAL A 241 -1.19 -0.68 15.66
C VAL A 241 0.30 -0.91 15.91
N GLN A 242 0.70 -0.97 17.19
CA GLN A 242 2.08 -1.23 17.60
C GLN A 242 2.44 -2.70 17.38
N ASP A 243 1.57 -3.64 17.79
CA ASP A 243 1.82 -5.08 17.66
C ASP A 243 2.00 -5.49 16.20
N TRP A 244 1.27 -4.85 15.29
CA TRP A 244 1.36 -5.07 13.83
C TRP A 244 2.53 -4.34 13.18
N GLY A 245 3.37 -3.63 13.93
CA GLY A 245 4.53 -2.90 13.42
C GLY A 245 4.19 -1.70 12.52
N ILE A 246 2.92 -1.28 12.48
CA ILE A 246 2.45 -0.17 11.63
C ILE A 246 3.03 1.16 12.12
N SER A 247 3.10 1.37 13.43
CA SER A 247 3.68 2.59 14.03
C SER A 247 5.19 2.71 13.85
N ASP A 248 5.87 1.62 13.47
CA ASP A 248 7.32 1.58 13.28
C ASP A 248 7.73 1.95 11.84
N LEU A 249 6.75 2.16 10.96
CA LEU A 249 6.99 2.54 9.58
C LEU A 249 7.58 3.96 9.48
N PRO A 250 8.66 4.15 8.69
CA PRO A 250 9.22 5.47 8.46
C PRO A 250 8.19 6.42 7.84
N ASP A 251 8.10 7.63 8.38
CA ASP A 251 7.22 8.69 7.89
C ASP A 251 5.72 8.31 7.82
N TRP A 252 5.32 7.22 8.48
CA TRP A 252 3.93 6.88 8.65
C TRP A 252 3.32 7.75 9.74
N PHE A 253 2.14 8.29 9.45
CA PHE A 253 1.33 9.00 10.41
C PHE A 253 -0.12 8.67 10.10
N ASN A 254 -0.73 7.84 10.94
CA ASN A 254 -2.15 7.51 10.96
C ASN A 254 -2.83 7.14 9.62
N GLU A 255 -2.07 6.69 8.62
CA GLU A 255 -2.58 6.23 7.33
C GLU A 255 -3.20 4.83 7.44
N SER A 256 -4.22 4.56 6.63
CA SER A 256 -4.96 3.30 6.71
C SER A 256 -4.18 2.10 6.19
N TRP A 257 -4.46 0.95 6.80
CA TRP A 257 -4.03 -0.35 6.33
C TRP A 257 -5.21 -1.31 6.27
N THR A 258 -5.27 -2.12 5.23
CA THR A 258 -6.25 -3.21 5.13
C THR A 258 -5.54 -4.54 4.94
N PHE A 259 -6.02 -5.58 5.62
CA PHE A 259 -5.51 -6.93 5.48
C PHE A 259 -6.67 -7.89 5.24
N ILE A 260 -6.45 -8.87 4.36
CA ILE A 260 -7.36 -9.99 4.15
C ILE A 260 -6.65 -11.24 4.64
N LEU A 261 -7.23 -11.88 5.64
CA LEU A 261 -6.73 -13.11 6.23
C LEU A 261 -7.52 -14.31 5.67
N SER A 262 -6.84 -15.42 5.41
CA SER A 262 -7.49 -16.70 5.09
C SER A 262 -8.21 -17.28 6.31
N ASP A 263 -8.94 -18.38 6.11
CA ASP A 263 -9.55 -19.19 7.18
C ASP A 263 -8.53 -19.76 8.18
N GLU A 264 -7.28 -20.00 7.75
CA GLU A 264 -6.14 -20.34 8.62
C GLU A 264 -5.54 -19.13 9.36
N GLY A 265 -6.07 -17.93 9.14
CA GLY A 265 -5.59 -16.68 9.75
C GLY A 265 -4.29 -16.15 9.13
N ARG A 266 -3.88 -16.59 7.94
CA ARG A 266 -2.70 -16.07 7.24
C ARG A 266 -3.04 -14.85 6.40
N VAL A 267 -2.14 -13.88 6.32
CA VAL A 267 -2.29 -12.73 5.41
C VAL A 267 -2.29 -13.22 3.97
N SER A 268 -3.41 -13.11 3.28
CA SER A 268 -3.54 -13.41 1.85
C SER A 268 -3.24 -12.18 0.99
N GLN A 269 -3.61 -11.00 1.47
CA GLN A 269 -3.37 -9.72 0.80
C GLN A 269 -3.28 -8.59 1.83
N ARG A 270 -2.52 -7.54 1.49
CA ARG A 270 -2.37 -6.33 2.30
C ARG A 270 -2.44 -5.08 1.42
N PHE A 271 -3.00 -4.00 1.97
CA PHE A 271 -3.20 -2.74 1.27
C PHE A 271 -2.77 -1.58 2.16
N GLU A 272 -1.75 -0.84 1.71
CA GLU A 272 -1.38 0.46 2.28
C GLU A 272 -2.22 1.57 1.63
N GLY A 273 -2.82 2.41 2.46
CA GLY A 273 -3.73 3.47 2.02
C GLY A 273 -5.09 2.93 1.59
N PHE A 274 -5.69 3.58 0.58
CA PHE A 274 -7.01 3.23 0.09
C PHE A 274 -6.97 2.04 -0.88
N ALA A 275 -7.90 1.10 -0.70
CA ALA A 275 -8.23 0.03 -1.61
C ALA A 275 -9.72 0.12 -1.97
N THR A 276 -10.02 0.00 -3.26
CA THR A 276 -11.41 0.01 -3.74
C THR A 276 -12.17 -1.22 -3.31
N LEU A 277 -13.50 -1.14 -3.34
CA LEU A 277 -14.38 -2.30 -3.11
C LEU A 277 -14.01 -3.45 -4.05
N GLU A 278 -13.83 -3.16 -5.34
CA GLU A 278 -13.44 -4.15 -6.37
C GLU A 278 -12.14 -4.88 -6.01
N GLU A 279 -11.13 -4.16 -5.54
CA GLU A 279 -9.86 -4.75 -5.09
C GLU A 279 -10.05 -5.65 -3.87
N LEU A 280 -10.81 -5.20 -2.87
CA LEU A 280 -11.07 -6.00 -1.67
C LEU A 280 -11.93 -7.23 -1.96
N GLU A 281 -12.97 -7.08 -2.78
CA GLU A 281 -13.84 -8.18 -3.20
C GLU A 281 -13.05 -9.22 -3.99
N SER A 282 -12.25 -8.79 -4.97
CA SER A 282 -11.40 -9.69 -5.75
C SER A 282 -10.44 -10.49 -4.87
N ALA A 283 -9.80 -9.83 -3.90
CA ALA A 283 -8.88 -10.50 -2.99
C ALA A 283 -9.60 -11.40 -1.95
N LEU A 284 -10.79 -11.01 -1.49
CA LEU A 284 -11.62 -11.83 -0.60
C LEU A 284 -12.12 -13.10 -1.30
N GLN A 285 -12.55 -13.00 -2.56
CA GLN A 285 -13.01 -14.14 -3.35
C GLN A 285 -11.92 -15.22 -3.53
N VAL A 286 -10.65 -14.81 -3.63
CA VAL A 286 -9.52 -15.75 -3.73
C VAL A 286 -9.45 -16.66 -2.50
N VAL A 287 -9.66 -16.13 -1.29
CA VAL A 287 -9.63 -16.95 -0.06
C VAL A 287 -10.94 -17.67 0.19
N LEU A 288 -12.10 -17.09 -0.16
CA LEU A 288 -13.39 -17.78 -0.06
C LEU A 288 -13.45 -19.03 -0.96
N ALA A 289 -12.79 -19.01 -2.12
CA ALA A 289 -12.73 -20.17 -3.01
C ALA A 289 -11.82 -21.30 -2.51
N GLN A 290 -11.04 -21.06 -1.45
CA GLN A 290 -10.12 -22.03 -0.85
C GLN A 290 -10.67 -22.68 0.43
N SER A 291 -11.72 -22.10 1.01
CA SER A 291 -12.38 -22.51 2.25
C SER A 291 -13.47 -23.58 2.08
#